data_AF-A0A170UM01-F1
#
_entry.id   AF-A0A170UM01-F1
#
_cell.length_a   1.000
_cell.length_b   1.000
_cell.length_c   1.000
_cell.angle_alpha   90.00
_cell.angle_beta   90.00
_cell.angle_gamma   90.00
#
_symmetry.space_group_name_H-M   'P 1'
#
loop_
_entity.id
_entity.type
_entity.pdbx_description
1 polymer ?
#
loop_
_entity_poly.entity_id
_entity_poly.type
_entity_poly.pdbx_seq_one_letter_code
_entity_poly.pdbx_strand_id
1 'polypeptide(L)'
;MHEEGVQQSINAQRRGMNQSTVSRILMRYRETGRYSRRPAKGRPRSTTRTDERFIHLNLLRNRFVNSNQIRHLIADVRNVHISSRTVRRRLNKANLVSRIPATGPLLTRAHRVARLQ
;
A
#
# COMPACT_ATOMS: atom_id res chain seq x y z
N MET A 1 -5.44 16.04 30.51
CA MET A 1 -3.99 15.76 30.62
C MET A 1 -3.21 17.05 30.81
N HIS A 2 -3.57 18.13 30.11
CA HIS A 2 -3.18 19.49 30.47
C HIS A 2 -4.28 20.09 31.35
N GLU A 3 -4.01 20.20 32.65
CA GLU A 3 -4.77 21.04 33.58
C GLU A 3 -3.84 22.22 33.88
N GLU A 4 -4.24 23.44 33.50
CA GLU A 4 -3.43 24.63 33.70
C GLU A 4 -3.12 24.81 35.19
N GLY A 5 -1.84 25.03 35.51
CA GLY A 5 -1.37 25.19 36.88
C GLY A 5 -1.10 23.90 37.66
N VAL A 6 -1.42 22.70 37.14
CA VAL A 6 -1.15 21.44 37.86
C VAL A 6 0.22 20.87 37.48
N GLN A 7 1.06 20.64 38.49
CA GLN A 7 2.39 20.05 38.33
C GLN A 7 2.31 18.64 37.71
N GLN A 8 3.21 18.32 36.79
CA GLN A 8 3.17 17.05 36.04
C GLN A 8 3.24 15.80 36.94
N SER A 9 3.95 15.89 38.06
CA SER A 9 4.06 14.82 39.07
C SER A 9 2.70 14.50 39.71
N ILE A 10 1.93 15.51 40.10
CA ILE A 10 0.60 15.37 40.68
C ILE A 10 -0.36 14.73 39.66
N ASN A 11 -0.31 15.21 38.41
CA ASN A 11 -1.09 14.62 37.32
C ASN A 11 -0.71 13.16 37.06
N ALA A 12 0.57 12.80 37.17
CA ALA A 12 1.04 11.43 37.02
C ALA A 12 0.50 10.52 38.13
N GLN A 13 0.59 10.97 39.39
CA GLN A 13 0.09 10.24 40.56
C GLN A 13 -1.44 10.04 40.50
N ARG A 14 -2.20 11.10 40.20
CA ARG A 14 -3.67 11.02 40.04
C ARG A 14 -4.11 10.03 38.96
N ARG A 15 -3.27 9.82 37.94
CA ARG A 15 -3.56 8.98 36.77
C ARG A 15 -2.92 7.60 36.87
N GLY A 16 -2.16 7.29 37.93
CA GLY A 16 -1.42 6.03 38.07
C GLY A 16 -0.36 5.81 36.98
N MET A 17 0.23 6.90 36.44
CA MET A 17 1.22 6.83 35.36
C MET A 17 2.58 7.33 35.83
N ASN A 18 3.64 6.94 35.13
CA ASN A 18 4.96 7.52 35.34
C ASN A 18 4.99 8.99 34.85
N GLN A 19 5.67 9.87 35.58
CA GLN A 19 5.81 11.29 35.22
C GLN A 19 6.43 11.48 33.83
N SER A 20 7.34 10.58 33.40
CA SER A 20 7.88 10.58 32.04
C SER A 20 6.85 10.30 30.95
N THR A 21 5.78 9.54 31.24
CA THR A 21 4.66 9.32 30.32
C THR A 21 3.85 10.60 30.15
N VAL A 22 3.54 11.29 31.26
CA VAL A 22 2.84 12.59 31.24
C VAL A 22 3.64 13.63 30.46
N SER A 23 4.96 13.73 30.70
CA SER A 23 5.85 14.63 29.98
C SER A 23 5.85 14.36 28.47
N ARG A 24 5.98 13.11 28.03
CA ARG A 24 5.93 12.73 26.60
C ARG A 24 4.57 13.04 25.96
N ILE A 25 3.47 12.86 26.69
CA ILE A 25 2.11 13.18 26.21
C ILE A 25 1.94 14.70 26.05
N LEU A 26 2.40 15.49 27.02
CA LEU A 26 2.33 16.95 26.98
C LEU A 26 3.23 17.53 25.89
N MET A 27 4.46 17.02 25.73
CA MET A 27 5.35 17.40 24.64
C MET A 27 4.70 17.15 23.28
N ARG A 28 4.10 15.96 23.09
CA ARG A 28 3.34 15.66 21.87
C ARG A 28 2.17 16.61 21.66
N TYR A 29 1.42 16.90 22.71
CA TYR A 29 0.28 17.80 22.64
C TYR A 29 0.70 19.22 22.24
N ARG A 30 1.83 19.73 22.74
CA ARG A 30 2.39 21.02 22.33
C ARG A 30 2.76 21.07 20.85
N GLU A 31 3.26 19.97 20.30
CA GLU A 31 3.63 19.89 18.88
C GLU A 31 2.42 19.71 17.94
N THR A 32 1.43 18.89 18.32
CA THR A 32 0.36 18.45 17.41
C THR A 32 -1.03 18.99 17.75
N GLY A 33 -1.19 19.62 18.92
CA GLY A 33 -2.48 20.03 19.48
C GLY A 33 -3.39 18.85 19.87
N ARG A 34 -2.89 17.61 19.85
CA ARG A 34 -3.70 16.40 20.03
C ARG A 34 -3.03 15.41 20.98
N TYR A 35 -3.82 14.79 21.86
CA TYR A 35 -3.37 13.69 22.70
C TYR A 35 -3.32 12.34 21.97
N SER A 36 -3.75 12.29 20.71
CA SER A 36 -3.73 11.07 19.91
C SER A 36 -2.30 10.57 19.66
N ARG A 37 -2.18 9.27 19.36
CA ARG A 37 -0.90 8.70 18.95
C ARG A 37 -0.47 9.30 17.62
N ARG A 38 0.82 9.63 17.49
CA ARG A 38 1.41 10.00 16.20
C ARG A 38 1.20 8.84 15.21
N PRO A 39 0.86 9.12 13.94
CA PRO A 39 0.78 8.07 12.92
C PRO A 39 2.14 7.39 12.81
N ALA A 40 2.16 6.06 12.90
CA ALA A 40 3.37 5.29 12.71
C ALA A 40 3.71 5.24 11.21
N LYS A 41 4.98 5.43 10.85
CA LYS A 41 5.44 5.34 9.45
C LYS A 41 5.39 3.92 8.88
N GLY A 42 5.29 2.91 9.75
CA GLY A 42 5.29 1.49 9.36
C GLY A 42 6.65 1.03 8.81
N ARG A 43 6.71 -0.23 8.36
CA ARG A 43 7.91 -0.81 7.74
C ARG A 43 8.09 -0.27 6.31
N PRO A 44 9.31 0.10 5.89
CA PRO A 44 9.59 0.44 4.50
C PRO A 44 9.19 -0.67 3.53
N ARG A 45 8.81 -0.30 2.31
CA ARG A 45 8.44 -1.25 1.25
C ARG A 45 9.70 -1.86 0.64
N SER A 46 9.65 -3.15 0.31
CA SER A 46 10.70 -3.86 -0.44
C SER A 46 10.73 -3.52 -1.95
N THR A 47 9.92 -2.58 -2.41
CA THR A 47 9.72 -2.26 -3.84
C THR A 47 9.57 -0.75 -3.96
N THR A 48 10.23 -0.19 -4.97
CA THR A 48 10.17 1.22 -5.34
C THR A 48 9.04 1.46 -6.36
N ARG A 49 8.75 2.73 -6.68
CA ARG A 49 7.77 3.08 -7.72
C ARG A 49 8.19 2.58 -9.11
N THR A 50 9.49 2.57 -9.40
CA THR A 50 10.05 2.05 -10.67
C THR A 50 9.90 0.53 -10.77
N ASP A 51 10.09 -0.19 -9.66
CA ASP A 51 9.88 -1.64 -9.61
C ASP A 51 8.40 -1.99 -9.82
N GLU A 52 7.50 -1.26 -9.18
CA GLU A 52 6.06 -1.42 -9.36
C GLU A 52 5.66 -1.17 -10.83
N ARG A 53 6.20 -0.12 -11.46
CA ARG A 53 5.96 0.17 -12.89
C ARG A 53 6.48 -0.96 -13.80
N PHE A 54 7.65 -1.52 -13.49
CA PHE A 54 8.21 -2.66 -14.23
C PHE A 54 7.28 -3.89 -14.13
N ILE A 55 6.79 -4.20 -12.93
CA ILE A 55 5.81 -5.28 -12.70
C ILE A 55 4.54 -5.06 -13.55
N HIS A 56 3.98 -3.85 -13.51
CA HIS A 56 2.74 -3.53 -14.22
C HIS A 56 2.92 -3.65 -15.74
N LEU A 57 3.99 -3.07 -16.29
CA LEU A 57 4.23 -3.08 -17.73
C LEU A 57 4.44 -4.49 -18.28
N ASN A 58 5.14 -5.36 -17.54
CA ASN A 58 5.34 -6.74 -17.97
C ASN A 58 4.02 -7.52 -18.05
N LEU A 59 3.12 -7.35 -17.07
CA LEU A 59 1.79 -7.95 -17.14
C LEU A 59 0.93 -7.35 -18.26
N LEU A 60 0.98 -6.04 -18.47
CA LEU A 60 0.19 -5.37 -19.49
C LEU A 60 0.61 -5.78 -20.91
N ARG A 61 1.92 -5.98 -21.13
CA ARG A 61 2.48 -6.45 -22.41
C ARG A 61 2.19 -7.91 -22.69
N ASN A 62 2.27 -8.76 -21.66
CA ASN A 62 1.95 -10.18 -21.78
C ASN A 62 0.90 -10.57 -20.73
N ARG A 63 -0.37 -10.61 -21.17
CA ARG A 63 -1.52 -10.88 -20.28
C ARG A 63 -1.53 -12.29 -19.68
N PHE A 64 -0.73 -13.21 -20.20
CA PHE A 64 -0.64 -14.60 -19.73
C PHE A 64 0.50 -14.84 -18.74
N VAL A 65 1.34 -13.83 -18.46
CA VAL A 65 2.45 -13.97 -17.52
C VAL A 65 1.92 -14.16 -16.09
N ASN A 66 2.48 -15.13 -15.37
CA ASN A 66 2.10 -15.40 -13.99
C ASN A 66 3.00 -14.65 -12.99
N SER A 67 2.57 -14.59 -11.72
CA SER A 67 3.30 -13.84 -10.69
C SER A 67 4.67 -14.43 -10.33
N ASN A 68 4.90 -15.73 -10.57
CA ASN A 68 6.21 -16.35 -10.36
C ASN A 68 7.18 -15.96 -11.47
N GLN A 69 6.72 -15.92 -12.72
CA GLN A 69 7.51 -15.43 -13.86
C GLN A 69 7.90 -13.96 -13.68
N ILE A 70 6.97 -13.09 -13.28
CA ILE A 70 7.29 -11.69 -12.97
C ILE A 70 8.30 -11.59 -11.81
N ARG A 71 8.19 -12.46 -10.80
CA ARG A 71 9.15 -12.51 -9.68
C ARG A 71 10.56 -12.82 -10.17
N HIS A 72 10.73 -13.81 -11.05
CA HIS A 72 12.05 -14.12 -11.62
C HIS A 72 12.54 -12.96 -12.46
N LEU A 73 11.70 -12.43 -13.35
CA LEU A 73 12.06 -11.33 -14.23
C LEU A 73 12.53 -10.08 -13.49
N ILE A 74 11.87 -9.71 -12.38
CA ILE A 74 12.30 -8.54 -11.59
C ILE A 74 13.58 -8.81 -10.78
N ALA A 75 13.79 -10.06 -10.34
CA ALA A 75 15.06 -10.45 -9.72
C ALA A 75 16.19 -10.35 -10.75
N ASP A 76 16.00 -10.87 -11.96
CA ASP A 76 17.04 -10.92 -12.99
C ASP A 76 17.38 -9.52 -13.55
N VAL A 77 16.37 -8.69 -13.82
CA VAL A 77 16.56 -7.40 -14.49
C VAL A 77 16.89 -6.27 -13.51
N ARG A 78 16.35 -6.32 -12.29
CA ARG A 78 16.44 -5.23 -11.31
C ARG A 78 17.16 -5.61 -10.02
N ASN A 79 17.58 -6.86 -9.86
CA ASN A 79 18.17 -7.38 -8.63
C ASN A 79 17.25 -7.19 -7.39
N VAL A 80 15.94 -7.27 -7.61
CA VAL A 80 14.93 -7.10 -6.54
C VAL A 80 14.30 -8.45 -6.22
N HIS A 81 14.72 -9.03 -5.10
CA HIS A 81 14.18 -10.30 -4.62
C HIS A 81 12.92 -10.09 -3.78
N ILE A 82 11.77 -10.45 -4.35
CA ILE A 82 10.47 -10.38 -3.68
C ILE A 82 9.72 -11.70 -3.77
N SER A 83 8.73 -11.89 -2.90
CA SER A 83 7.84 -13.05 -3.01
C SER A 83 6.81 -12.86 -4.12
N SER A 84 6.31 -13.95 -4.70
CA SER A 84 5.20 -13.91 -5.67
C SER A 84 3.93 -13.30 -5.07
N ARG A 85 3.73 -13.44 -3.75
CA ARG A 85 2.66 -12.75 -3.01
C ARG A 85 2.83 -11.22 -3.04
N THR A 86 4.07 -10.72 -2.97
CA THR A 86 4.35 -9.28 -3.10
C THR A 86 4.02 -8.79 -4.50
N VAL A 87 4.41 -9.55 -5.54
CA VAL A 87 4.03 -9.25 -6.93
C VAL A 87 2.50 -9.12 -7.06
N ARG A 88 1.74 -10.13 -6.59
CA ARG A 88 0.26 -10.09 -6.61
C ARG A 88 -0.31 -8.86 -5.89
N ARG A 89 0.23 -8.51 -4.70
CA ARG A 89 -0.17 -7.28 -3.99
C ARG A 89 0.05 -6.02 -4.82
N ARG A 90 1.14 -5.93 -5.58
CA ARG A 90 1.42 -4.78 -6.48
C ARG A 90 0.50 -4.72 -7.68
N LEU A 91 0.15 -5.87 -8.24
CA LEU A 91 -0.80 -5.98 -9.34
C LEU A 91 -2.22 -5.59 -8.87
N ASN A 92 -2.69 -6.17 -7.77
CA ASN A 92 -4.01 -5.88 -7.21
C ASN A 92 -4.17 -4.41 -6.81
N LYS A 93 -3.11 -3.79 -6.28
CA LYS A 93 -3.12 -2.36 -5.95
C LYS A 93 -3.35 -1.47 -7.18
N ALA A 94 -2.97 -1.94 -8.37
CA ALA A 94 -3.22 -1.26 -9.65
C ALA A 94 -4.48 -1.80 -10.35
N ASN A 95 -5.33 -2.57 -9.67
CA ASN A 95 -6.51 -3.24 -10.22
C ASN A 95 -6.20 -4.19 -11.40
N LEU A 96 -4.95 -4.67 -11.48
CA LEU A 96 -4.53 -5.66 -12.47
C LEU A 96 -4.73 -7.05 -11.88
N VAL A 97 -5.83 -7.68 -12.29
CA VAL A 97 -6.18 -9.05 -11.90
C VAL A 97 -6.20 -9.94 -13.12
N SER A 98 -6.05 -11.24 -12.92
CA SER A 98 -6.26 -12.22 -13.98
C SER A 98 -7.70 -12.13 -14.50
N ARG A 99 -7.84 -12.12 -15.83
CA ARG A 99 -9.14 -12.11 -16.52
C ARG A 99 -9.16 -13.24 -17.54
N ILE A 100 -10.35 -13.75 -17.81
CA ILE A 100 -10.58 -14.68 -18.91
C ILE A 100 -10.96 -13.83 -20.13
N PRO A 101 -10.38 -14.09 -21.31
CA PRO A 101 -10.81 -13.45 -22.55
C PRO A 101 -12.32 -13.65 -22.76
N ALA A 102 -13.01 -12.62 -23.25
CA ALA A 102 -14.43 -12.74 -23.57
C ALA A 102 -14.63 -13.78 -24.67
N THR A 103 -15.52 -14.75 -24.43
CA THR A 103 -15.93 -15.74 -25.42
C THR A 103 -17.25 -15.29 -26.06
N GLY A 104 -17.36 -15.39 -27.37
CA GLY A 104 -18.55 -14.99 -28.12
C GLY A 104 -18.48 -15.46 -29.58
N PRO A 105 -19.61 -15.45 -30.31
CA PRO A 105 -19.60 -15.81 -31.72
C PRO A 105 -18.70 -14.85 -32.50
N LEU A 106 -17.97 -15.38 -33.49
CA LEU A 106 -17.16 -14.56 -34.37
C LEU A 106 -18.08 -13.57 -35.10
N LEU A 107 -17.81 -12.28 -34.93
CA LEU A 107 -18.55 -11.25 -35.64
C LEU A 107 -18.15 -11.27 -37.12
N THR A 108 -19.08 -11.69 -37.97
CA THR A 108 -18.95 -11.53 -39.43
C THR A 108 -18.97 -10.04 -39.78
N ARG A 109 -18.53 -9.69 -40.99
CA ARG A 109 -18.56 -8.30 -41.48
C ARG A 109 -19.98 -7.73 -41.45
N ALA A 110 -20.99 -8.52 -41.81
CA ALA A 110 -22.40 -8.12 -41.79
C ALA A 110 -22.84 -7.71 -40.37
N HIS A 111 -22.49 -8.52 -39.35
CA HIS A 111 -22.82 -8.20 -37.95
C HIS A 111 -22.18 -6.89 -37.48
N ARG A 112 -20.98 -6.56 -37.95
CA ARG A 112 -20.31 -5.29 -37.60
C ARG A 112 -20.99 -4.06 -38.20
N VAL A 113 -21.44 -4.16 -39.46
CA VAL A 113 -22.13 -3.05 -40.15
C VAL A 113 -23.50 -2.80 -39.53
N ALA A 114 -24.27 -3.86 -39.28
CA ALA A 114 -25.60 -3.75 -38.68
C ALA A 114 -25.59 -3.13 -37.26
N ARG A 115 -24.47 -3.23 -36.54
CA ARG A 115 -24.32 -2.62 -35.21
C ARG A 115 -24.04 -1.11 -35.23
N LEU A 116 -23.62 -0.57 -36.38
CA LEU A 116 -23.26 0.85 -36.55
C LEU A 116 -24.40 1.69 -37.16
N GLN A 117 -25.46 1.04 -37.64
CA GLN A 117 -26.71 1.68 -38.06
C GLN A 117 -27.64 1.83 -36.86
#